data_AF-A0A953XWK5-F1
#
_entry.id   AF-A0A953XWK5-F1
#
_cell.length_a   1.000
_cell.length_b   1.000
_cell.length_c   1.000
_cell.angle_alpha   90.00
_cell.angle_beta   90.00
_cell.angle_gamma   90.00
#
_symmetry.space_group_name_H-M   'P 1'
#
loop_
_entity.id
_entity.type
_entity.pdbx_description
1 polymer ?
#
loop_
_entity_poly.entity_id
_entity_poly.type
_entity_poly.pdbx_seq_one_letter_code
_entity_poly.pdbx_strand_id
1 'polypeptide(L)' 'KRKPPSVEDMLPVFQHFYKRCMEKGLPIGIAPNVKVSLIMLPEECRGLMPNPDAWPLTRAKLWLMRTIFGAWFNARVKV' A
#
# COMPACT_ATOMS: atom_id res chain seq x y z
N LYS A 1 29.32 -11.87 -9.68
CA LYS A 1 28.02 -11.63 -9.01
C LYS A 1 27.90 -10.13 -8.72
N ARG A 2 26.80 -9.47 -9.11
CA ARG A 2 26.55 -8.07 -8.69
C ARG A 2 26.27 -8.05 -7.19
N LYS A 3 26.79 -7.04 -6.49
CA LYS A 3 26.41 -6.79 -5.09
C LYS A 3 24.94 -6.33 -5.07
N PRO A 4 24.15 -6.71 -4.05
CA PRO A 4 22.83 -6.15 -3.88
C PRO A 4 22.92 -4.62 -3.73
N PRO A 5 21.89 -3.88 -4.18
CA PRO A 5 21.83 -2.43 -3.98
C PRO A 5 21.85 -2.09 -2.48
N SER A 6 22.30 -0.89 -2.14
CA SER A 6 22.18 -0.38 -0.77
C SER A 6 20.71 -0.11 -0.41
N VAL A 7 20.41 0.06 0.88
CA VAL A 7 19.05 0.37 1.33
C VAL A 7 18.63 1.76 0.83
N GLU A 8 19.58 2.69 0.85
CA GLU A 8 19.41 4.08 0.44
C GLU A 8 19.06 4.16 -1.06
N ASP A 9 19.69 3.33 -1.89
CA ASP A 9 19.39 3.24 -3.33
C ASP A 9 17.96 2.71 -3.60
N MET A 10 17.38 1.96 -2.65
CA MET A 10 16.04 1.38 -2.78
C MET A 10 14.92 2.32 -2.33
N LEU A 11 15.21 3.32 -1.49
CA LEU A 11 14.23 4.33 -1.06
C LEU A 11 13.45 4.99 -2.21
N PRO A 12 14.09 5.53 -3.27
CA PRO A 12 13.36 6.16 -4.36
C PRO A 12 12.47 5.19 -5.13
N VAL A 13 12.83 3.90 -5.17
CA VAL A 13 12.02 2.86 -5.83
C VAL A 13 10.71 2.67 -5.07
N PHE A 14 10.77 2.51 -3.75
CA PHE A 14 9.58 2.33 -2.91
C PHE A 14 8.71 3.59 -2.81
N GLN A 15 9.32 4.77 -2.80
CA GLN A 15 8.59 6.04 -2.93
C GLN A 15 7.85 6.13 -4.27
N HIS A 16 8.52 5.77 -5.37
CA HIS A 16 7.88 5.75 -6.69
C HIS A 16 6.73 4.75 -6.74
N PHE A 17 6.93 3.57 -6.15
CA PHE A 17 5.90 2.53 -6.07
C PHE A 17 4.63 3.04 -5.39
N TYR A 18 4.75 3.60 -4.17
CA TYR A 18 3.61 4.19 -3.47
C TYR A 18 2.97 5.34 -4.25
N LYS A 19 3.78 6.27 -4.75
CA LYS A 19 3.30 7.41 -5.54
C LYS A 19 2.45 6.96 -6.74
N ARG A 20 2.91 5.96 -7.50
CA ARG A 20 2.17 5.44 -8.66
C ARG A 20 0.88 4.74 -8.26
N CYS A 21 0.85 4.00 -7.16
CA CYS A 21 -0.38 3.44 -6.64
C CYS A 21 -1.41 4.53 -6.31
N MET A 22 -0.98 5.62 -5.68
CA MET A 22 -1.84 6.74 -5.33
C MET A 22 -2.33 7.53 -6.56
N GLU A 23 -1.44 7.85 -7.51
CA GLU A 23 -1.78 8.55 -8.76
C GLU A 23 -2.77 7.78 -9.63
N LYS A 24 -2.64 6.44 -9.68
CA LYS A 24 -3.50 5.57 -10.47
C LYS A 24 -4.76 5.11 -9.71
N GLY A 25 -4.90 5.49 -8.45
CA GLY A 25 -6.03 5.08 -7.61
C GLY A 25 -6.14 3.57 -7.43
N LEU A 26 -4.98 2.88 -7.35
CA LEU A 26 -4.95 1.43 -7.18
C LEU A 26 -5.49 1.04 -5.79
N PRO A 27 -6.30 -0.03 -5.69
CA PRO A 27 -6.84 -0.49 -4.43
C PRO A 27 -5.76 -1.18 -3.58
N ILE A 28 -5.01 -0.40 -2.80
CA ILE A 28 -3.96 -0.89 -1.90
C ILE A 28 -4.49 -1.10 -0.47
N GLY A 29 -4.04 -2.20 0.17
CA GLY A 29 -4.38 -2.68 1.52
C GLY A 29 -5.84 -2.58 1.98
N ILE A 30 -6.73 -2.81 1.02
CA ILE A 30 -8.16 -3.02 1.24
C ILE A 30 -8.48 -4.45 1.74
N ALA A 31 -7.57 -5.41 1.52
CA ALA A 31 -7.80 -6.81 1.85
C ALA A 31 -7.57 -7.06 3.36
N PRO A 32 -8.55 -7.62 4.10
CA PRO A 32 -8.41 -7.88 5.51
C PRO A 32 -7.42 -9.03 5.75
N ASN A 33 -6.50 -8.86 6.70
CA ASN A 33 -5.56 -9.89 7.17
C ASN A 33 -4.65 -10.53 6.10
N VAL A 34 -4.60 -9.97 4.88
CA VAL A 34 -3.68 -10.42 3.82
C VAL A 34 -2.43 -9.54 3.84
N LYS A 35 -1.35 -10.07 4.43
CA LYS A 35 -0.02 -9.46 4.40
C LYS A 35 0.99 -10.47 3.85
N VAL A 36 0.87 -10.78 2.57
CA VAL A 36 1.78 -11.67 1.87
C VAL A 36 2.46 -10.86 0.78
N SER A 37 3.67 -10.40 1.04
CA SER A 37 4.47 -9.72 0.04
C SER A 37 5.93 -10.10 0.22
N LEU A 38 6.58 -10.45 -0.89
CA LEU A 38 8.03 -10.70 -0.96
C LEU A 38 8.84 -9.40 -0.89
N ILE A 39 8.16 -8.25 -0.96
CA ILE A 39 8.69 -6.89 -0.84
C ILE A 39 7.83 -6.07 0.14
N MET A 40 8.20 -4.83 0.46
CA MET A 40 7.32 -3.95 1.25
C MET A 40 5.98 -3.73 0.55
N LEU A 41 4.91 -3.71 1.36
CA LEU A 41 3.58 -3.38 0.87
C LEU A 41 3.50 -1.89 0.50
N PRO A 42 2.67 -1.51 -0.49
CA PRO A 42 2.47 -0.10 -0.83
C PRO A 42 2.11 0.77 0.38
N GLU A 43 1.28 0.26 1.29
CA GLU A 43 0.86 1.00 2.49
C GLU A 43 2.02 1.29 3.46
N GLU A 44 2.97 0.36 3.56
CA GLU A 44 4.16 0.50 4.41
C GLU A 44 5.12 1.53 3.82
N CYS A 45 5.19 1.62 2.49
CA CYS A 45 6.01 2.60 1.78
C CYS A 45 5.58 4.05 2.01
N ARG A 46 4.38 4.30 2.57
CA ARG A 46 3.93 5.66 2.95
C ARG A 46 4.88 6.31 3.94
N GLY A 47 5.44 5.56 4.90
CA GLY A 47 6.38 6.08 5.89
C GLY A 47 7.70 6.55 5.28
N LEU A 48 8.00 6.12 4.06
CA LEU A 48 9.20 6.49 3.32
C LEU A 48 9.00 7.75 2.47
N MET A 49 7.76 8.26 2.36
CA MET A 49 7.47 9.45 1.56
C MET A 49 7.91 10.72 2.29
N PRO A 50 8.52 11.69 1.58
CA PRO A 50 8.77 13.03 2.14
C PRO A 50 7.48 13.78 2.50
N ASN A 51 6.37 13.51 1.80
CA ASN A 51 5.04 14.02 2.13
C ASN A 51 4.01 12.88 2.15
N PRO A 52 3.79 12.23 3.31
CA PRO A 52 2.88 11.09 3.45
C PRO A 52 1.40 11.39 3.21
N ASP A 53 1.01 12.68 3.23
CA ASP A 53 -0.39 13.12 3.23
C ASP A 53 -0.81 13.83 1.93
N ALA A 54 0.00 13.73 0.87
CA ALA A 54 -0.25 14.40 -0.41
C ALA A 54 -1.53 13.96 -1.16
N TRP A 55 -2.19 12.85 -0.77
CA TRP A 55 -3.39 12.32 -1.43
C TRP A 55 -4.53 12.00 -0.45
N PRO A 56 -5.12 13.00 0.22
CA PRO A 56 -6.14 12.77 1.25
C PRO A 56 -7.42 12.11 0.68
N LEU A 57 -7.84 12.51 -0.52
CA LEU A 57 -9.06 11.97 -1.17
C LEU A 57 -8.91 10.49 -1.54
N THR A 58 -7.81 10.12 -2.18
CA THR A 58 -7.52 8.71 -2.53
C THR A 58 -7.45 7.86 -1.27
N ARG A 59 -6.86 8.37 -0.18
CA ARG A 59 -6.80 7.67 1.10
C ARG A 59 -8.17 7.48 1.73
N ALA A 60 -9.01 8.50 1.73
CA ALA A 60 -10.37 8.40 2.24
C ALA A 60 -11.17 7.34 1.47
N LYS A 61 -11.01 7.32 0.13
CA LYS A 61 -11.60 6.29 -0.74
C LYS A 61 -11.08 4.89 -0.37
N LEU A 62 -9.77 4.71 -0.22
CA LEU A 62 -9.18 3.41 0.13
C LEU A 62 -9.64 2.93 1.52
N TRP A 63 -9.73 3.83 2.49
CA TRP A 63 -10.25 3.52 3.82
C TRP A 63 -11.70 3.05 3.75
N LEU A 64 -12.55 3.74 2.99
CA LEU A 64 -13.93 3.33 2.77
C LEU A 64 -14.00 1.95 2.11
N MET A 65 -13.20 1.73 1.05
CA MET A 65 -13.12 0.44 0.36
C MET A 65 -12.68 -0.69 1.31
N ARG A 66 -11.68 -0.44 2.15
CA ARG A 66 -11.21 -1.40 3.16
C ARG A 66 -12.32 -1.78 4.14
N THR A 67 -13.08 -0.81 4.62
CA THR A 67 -14.18 -1.05 5.57
C THR A 67 -15.30 -1.87 4.91
N ILE A 68 -15.73 -1.49 3.71
CA ILE A 68 -16.78 -2.20 2.97
C ILE A 68 -16.32 -3.62 2.62
N PHE A 69 -15.11 -3.75 2.07
CA PHE A 69 -14.58 -5.05 1.68
C PHE A 69 -14.34 -5.95 2.89
N GLY A 70 -13.87 -5.40 4.01
CA GLY A 70 -13.72 -6.13 5.26
C GLY A 70 -15.06 -6.64 5.82
N ALA A 71 -16.09 -5.80 5.83
CA ALA A 71 -17.43 -6.20 6.26
C ALA A 71 -18.02 -7.29 5.36
N TRP A 72 -17.89 -7.12 4.03
CA TRP A 72 -18.33 -8.11 3.05
C TRP A 72 -17.58 -9.44 3.19
N PHE A 73 -16.25 -9.38 3.35
CA PHE A 73 -15.41 -10.56 3.49
C PHE A 73 -15.76 -11.34 4.76
N ASN A 74 -15.88 -10.67 5.91
CA ASN A 74 -16.27 -11.32 7.17
C ASN A 74 -17.67 -11.92 7.12
N ALA A 75 -18.61 -11.30 6.41
CA ALA A 75 -19.97 -11.83 6.27
C ALA A 75 -20.03 -13.07 5.36
N ARG A 76 -19.14 -13.17 4.37
CA ARG A 76 -19.19 -14.20 3.32
C ARG A 76 -18.23 -15.36 3.56
N VAL A 77 -17.04 -15.05 4.05
CA VAL A 77 -16.03 -16.02 4.47
C VAL A 77 -16.21 -16.21 5.97
N LYS A 78 -17.06 -17.17 6.33
CA LYS A 78 -17.17 -17.67 7.70
C LYS A 78 -15.83 -18.29 8.07
N VAL A 79 -14.97 -17.52 8.75
CA VAL A 79 -13.86 -18.07 9.54
C VAL A 79 -14.41 -18.41 10.92
#